data_AF-V5ID71-F1
#
_entry.id   AF-V5ID71-F1
#
_cell.length_a   1.000
_cell.length_b   1.000
_cell.length_c   1.000
_cell.angle_alpha   90.00
_cell.angle_beta   90.00
_cell.angle_gamma   90.00
#
_symmetry.space_group_name_H-M   'P 1'
#
loop_
_entity.id
_entity.type
_entity.pdbx_description
1 polymer ?
#
loop_
_entity_poly.entity_id
_entity_poly.type
_entity_poly.pdbx_seq_one_letter_code
_entity_poly.pdbx_strand_id
1 'polypeptide(L)'
;MNVLLDFRNFQYMLLCLPGLVVHVEGNRMTVRVPRNRYDALARQLEGNEHVLALAANLSPQADGHLVCVQADEGSYHTKALQAAPGSGPCQCTGASFVVFSGALKGPGEAKCSVVEDGLLVQLSPTAMAALRAALRAMRDWELQVTGSSAAEDSTVAVVWVDDDRRINVGVQSCVDGRSLEGVPSVRLRSPTDHCSKGLLVRWTELFLLCSDSPSWGGCEDPQHAAESLARSFCNALLPHLPLLQPLSPLGLRAQLGSDRVGYEAGARGKPLPAVCQEPLDSALVPLLSNARESLDLEMVFHILYQ
;
A
#
# COMPACT_ATOMS: atom_id res chain seq x y z
N MET A 1 8.41 -7.60 -21.25
CA MET A 1 7.32 -7.93 -20.29
C MET A 1 6.73 -9.37 -20.31
N ASN A 2 6.66 -10.11 -21.42
CA ASN A 2 5.89 -11.40 -21.55
C ASN A 2 6.23 -12.54 -20.57
N VAL A 3 7.39 -12.49 -19.91
CA VAL A 3 7.83 -13.53 -18.95
C VAL A 3 7.35 -13.24 -17.53
N LEU A 4 6.99 -11.98 -17.25
CA LEU A 4 6.69 -11.48 -15.90
C LEU A 4 5.18 -11.21 -15.69
N LEU A 5 4.40 -11.31 -16.76
CA LEU A 5 2.95 -11.07 -16.76
C LEU A 5 2.28 -11.93 -17.82
N ASP A 6 1.13 -12.52 -17.48
CA ASP A 6 0.29 -13.23 -18.44
C ASP A 6 -0.63 -12.26 -19.19
N PHE A 7 -0.23 -11.87 -20.40
CA PHE A 7 -1.06 -10.99 -21.24
C PHE A 7 -2.27 -11.68 -21.87
N ARG A 8 -2.34 -13.01 -21.86
CA ARG A 8 -3.42 -13.75 -22.53
C ARG A 8 -4.62 -13.92 -21.61
N ASN A 9 -4.38 -14.36 -20.38
CA ASN A 9 -5.45 -14.65 -19.42
C ASN A 9 -5.35 -13.82 -18.14
N PHE A 10 -4.33 -12.96 -17.99
CA PHE A 10 -4.11 -12.14 -16.80
C PHE A 10 -4.06 -12.96 -15.50
N GLN A 11 -3.58 -14.21 -15.57
CA GLN A 11 -3.54 -15.10 -14.42
C GLN A 11 -2.48 -14.74 -13.39
N TYR A 12 -1.40 -14.08 -13.82
CA TYR A 12 -0.36 -13.60 -12.93
C TYR A 12 0.23 -12.27 -13.41
N MET A 13 0.72 -11.50 -12.43
CA MET A 13 1.42 -10.25 -12.61
C MET A 13 2.52 -10.13 -11.55
N LEU A 14 3.50 -9.27 -11.79
CA LEU A 14 4.50 -8.92 -10.79
C LEU A 14 3.83 -8.40 -9.52
N LEU A 15 4.31 -8.86 -8.36
CA LEU A 15 3.90 -8.27 -7.10
C LEU A 15 4.44 -6.85 -7.02
N CYS A 16 3.54 -5.87 -6.91
CA CYS A 16 3.88 -4.50 -6.55
C CYS A 16 3.81 -4.38 -5.02
N LEU A 17 4.96 -4.12 -4.39
CA LEU A 17 5.05 -3.84 -2.96
C LEU A 17 4.90 -2.33 -2.76
N PRO A 18 3.81 -1.83 -2.14
CA PRO A 18 3.61 -0.40 -1.98
C PRO A 18 4.76 0.27 -1.24
N GLY A 19 5.32 1.32 -1.86
CA GLY A 19 6.45 2.09 -1.36
C GLY A 19 7.82 1.54 -1.76
N LEU A 20 7.90 0.35 -2.38
CA LEU A 20 9.15 -0.15 -2.93
C LEU A 20 9.57 0.69 -4.13
N VAL A 21 10.81 1.18 -4.12
CA VAL A 21 11.37 1.95 -5.24
C VAL A 21 12.71 1.37 -5.67
N VAL A 22 13.03 1.54 -6.94
CA VAL A 22 14.31 1.15 -7.52
C VAL A 22 15.00 2.40 -8.04
N HIS A 23 16.23 2.63 -7.60
CA HIS A 23 17.05 3.79 -7.94
C HIS A 23 18.31 3.36 -8.67
N VAL A 24 18.65 4.08 -9.73
CA VAL A 24 19.92 3.98 -10.45
C VAL A 24 20.64 5.32 -10.30
N GLU A 25 21.75 5.31 -9.56
CA GLU A 25 22.55 6.48 -9.18
C GLU A 25 23.99 6.24 -9.64
N GLY A 26 24.33 6.74 -10.83
CA GLY A 26 25.63 6.44 -11.46
C GLY A 26 25.81 4.94 -11.68
N ASN A 27 26.81 4.34 -11.01
CA ASN A 27 27.11 2.91 -11.05
C ASN A 27 26.43 2.11 -9.92
N ARG A 28 25.60 2.74 -9.08
CA ARG A 28 24.89 2.08 -7.98
C ARG A 28 23.42 1.87 -8.32
N MET A 29 22.96 0.63 -8.18
CA MET A 29 21.56 0.23 -8.29
C MET A 29 21.06 -0.14 -6.89
N THR A 30 20.06 0.58 -6.39
CA THR A 30 19.52 0.37 -5.04
C THR A 30 18.03 0.03 -5.11
N VAL A 31 17.64 -1.12 -4.58
CA VAL A 31 16.24 -1.48 -4.32
C VAL A 31 15.92 -1.13 -2.87
N ARG A 32 14.95 -0.24 -2.66
CA ARG A 32 14.58 0.25 -1.32
C ARG A 32 13.25 -0.37 -0.92
N VAL A 33 13.25 -1.17 0.13
CA VAL A 33 12.09 -1.93 0.59
C VAL A 33 11.58 -1.38 1.93
N PRO A 34 10.33 -0.90 2.04
CA PRO A 34 9.78 -0.47 3.31
C PRO A 34 9.61 -1.63 4.29
N ARG A 35 10.00 -1.44 5.56
CA ARG A 35 9.95 -2.48 6.61
C ARG A 35 8.56 -3.07 6.83
N ASN A 36 7.52 -2.25 6.85
CA ASN A 36 6.11 -2.67 6.91
C ASN A 36 5.59 -3.47 5.69
N ARG A 37 6.45 -3.84 4.73
CA ARG A 37 6.11 -4.74 3.60
C ARG A 37 6.77 -6.12 3.69
N TYR A 38 7.42 -6.43 4.80
CA TYR A 38 8.12 -7.69 5.01
C TYR A 38 7.24 -8.92 4.76
N ASP A 39 6.02 -9.01 5.31
CA ASP A 39 5.17 -10.20 5.15
C ASP A 39 4.76 -10.46 3.69
N ALA A 40 4.58 -9.38 2.91
CA ALA A 40 4.31 -9.49 1.48
C ALA A 40 5.55 -9.95 0.70
N LEU A 41 6.73 -9.45 1.05
CA LEU A 41 7.99 -9.90 0.45
C LEU A 41 8.33 -11.33 0.84
N ALA A 42 8.12 -11.73 2.10
CA ALA A 42 8.41 -13.06 2.62
C ALA A 42 7.66 -14.14 1.82
N ARG A 43 6.38 -13.91 1.51
CA ARG A 43 5.59 -14.79 0.63
C ARG A 43 6.17 -14.93 -0.78
N GLN A 44 6.79 -13.88 -1.34
CA GLN A 44 7.50 -13.98 -2.63
C GLN A 44 8.78 -14.82 -2.51
N LEU A 45 9.46 -14.75 -1.35
CA LEU A 45 10.66 -15.55 -1.06
C LEU A 45 10.36 -17.03 -0.77
N GLU A 46 9.11 -17.43 -0.70
CA GLU A 46 8.66 -18.83 -0.67
C GLU A 46 8.41 -19.40 -2.08
N GLY A 47 8.33 -18.52 -3.09
CA GLY A 47 8.17 -18.91 -4.48
C GLY A 47 9.46 -19.44 -5.11
N ASN A 48 9.69 -19.11 -6.37
CA ASN A 48 10.86 -19.59 -7.12
C ASN A 48 12.18 -19.21 -6.42
N GLU A 49 13.06 -20.19 -6.17
CA GLU A 49 14.34 -19.96 -5.51
C GLU A 49 15.36 -19.26 -6.42
N HIS A 50 15.24 -19.46 -7.73
CA HIS A 50 16.16 -18.94 -8.75
C HIS A 50 15.71 -17.61 -9.34
N VAL A 51 14.47 -17.17 -9.10
CA VAL A 51 13.96 -15.90 -9.64
C VAL A 51 13.22 -15.14 -8.54
N LEU A 52 13.60 -13.88 -8.33
CA LEU A 52 12.86 -12.92 -7.52
C LEU A 52 12.58 -11.70 -8.38
N ALA A 53 11.32 -11.47 -8.71
CA ALA A 53 10.90 -10.34 -9.52
C ALA A 53 9.95 -9.45 -8.72
N LEU A 54 10.23 -8.14 -8.71
CA LEU A 54 9.50 -7.16 -7.92
C LEU A 54 9.14 -5.97 -8.81
N ALA A 55 7.87 -5.56 -8.79
CA ALA A 55 7.47 -4.29 -9.38
C ALA A 55 7.74 -3.15 -8.38
N ALA A 56 8.15 -2.01 -8.92
CA ALA A 56 8.50 -0.82 -8.16
C ALA A 56 7.47 0.30 -8.38
N ASN A 57 7.26 1.11 -7.36
CA ASN A 57 6.49 2.35 -7.45
C ASN A 57 7.35 3.47 -8.06
N LEU A 58 6.67 4.47 -8.59
CA LEU A 58 7.30 5.72 -9.00
C LEU A 58 7.97 6.38 -7.78
N SER A 59 9.24 6.72 -7.91
CA SER A 59 9.95 7.41 -6.83
C SER A 59 9.78 8.92 -6.92
N PRO A 60 9.23 9.59 -5.89
CA PRO A 60 9.16 11.04 -5.86
C PRO A 60 10.51 11.71 -5.56
N GLN A 61 11.55 10.93 -5.22
CA GLN A 61 12.91 11.43 -4.96
C GLN A 61 13.81 11.36 -6.20
N ALA A 62 13.39 10.60 -7.22
CA ALA A 62 14.16 10.47 -8.45
C ALA A 62 13.93 11.70 -9.35
N ASP A 63 14.99 12.17 -10.00
CA ASP A 63 14.95 13.29 -10.95
C ASP A 63 14.75 12.82 -12.40
N GLY A 64 14.71 11.51 -12.62
CA GLY A 64 14.18 10.89 -13.82
C GLY A 64 13.60 9.50 -13.59
N HIS A 65 13.01 8.90 -14.63
CA HIS A 65 12.47 7.54 -14.59
C HIS A 65 12.69 6.84 -15.93
N LEU A 66 13.06 5.56 -15.89
CA LEU A 66 13.18 4.72 -17.08
C LEU A 66 11.80 4.48 -17.69
N VAL A 67 11.69 4.62 -19.00
CA VAL A 67 10.47 4.36 -19.75
C VAL A 67 10.75 3.44 -20.93
N CYS A 68 9.79 2.57 -21.19
CA CYS A 68 9.80 1.68 -22.34
C CYS A 68 8.94 2.33 -23.44
N VAL A 69 9.56 2.62 -24.58
CA VAL A 69 8.88 3.20 -25.75
C VAL A 69 8.76 2.12 -26.81
N GLN A 70 7.53 1.84 -27.22
CA GLN A 70 7.27 1.01 -28.39
C GLN A 70 7.36 1.89 -29.64
N ALA A 71 8.21 1.49 -30.59
CA ALA A 71 8.29 2.12 -31.90
C ALA A 71 7.16 1.64 -32.83
N ASP A 72 6.94 2.33 -33.94
CA ASP A 72 5.85 2.03 -34.88
C ASP A 72 5.98 0.63 -35.49
N GLU A 73 7.22 0.14 -35.66
CA GLU A 73 7.53 -1.23 -36.09
C GLU A 73 7.27 -2.31 -35.01
N GLY A 74 6.90 -1.92 -33.79
CA GLY A 74 6.60 -2.82 -32.68
C GLY A 74 7.80 -3.25 -31.84
N SER A 75 9.01 -2.73 -32.11
CA SER A 75 10.19 -2.89 -31.25
C SER A 75 10.08 -2.02 -29.99
N TYR A 76 10.80 -2.40 -28.93
CA TYR A 76 10.82 -1.69 -27.66
C TYR A 76 12.21 -1.12 -27.39
N HIS A 77 12.24 0.12 -26.90
CA HIS A 77 13.46 0.83 -26.57
C HIS A 77 13.36 1.49 -25.20
N THR A 78 14.45 1.44 -24.45
CA THR A 78 14.58 2.17 -23.18
C THR A 78 14.90 3.63 -23.44
N LYS A 79 14.19 4.53 -22.74
CA LYS A 79 14.57 5.94 -22.59
C LYS A 79 14.54 6.31 -21.11
N ALA A 80 15.18 7.41 -20.72
CA ALA A 80 14.99 8.02 -19.42
C ALA A 80 14.25 9.35 -19.61
N LEU A 81 13.14 9.53 -18.91
CA LEU A 81 12.45 10.82 -18.85
C LEU A 81 12.89 11.58 -17.61
N GLN A 82 13.11 12.87 -17.75
CA GLN A 82 13.48 13.74 -16.64
C GLN A 82 12.23 14.36 -16.02
N ALA A 83 12.22 14.51 -14.70
CA ALA A 83 11.13 15.17 -13.98
C ALA A 83 11.05 16.67 -14.31
N ALA A 84 12.20 17.33 -14.48
CA ALA A 84 12.30 18.74 -14.84
C ALA A 84 13.15 18.90 -16.12
N PRO A 85 12.55 19.25 -17.28
CA PRO A 85 13.30 19.45 -18.51
C PRO A 85 14.36 20.55 -18.37
N GLY A 86 15.62 20.25 -18.68
CA GLY A 86 16.71 21.22 -18.71
C GLY A 86 17.57 21.32 -17.44
N SER A 87 17.37 20.43 -16.44
CA SER A 87 18.12 20.45 -15.17
C SER A 87 19.49 19.74 -15.20
N GLY A 88 20.02 19.40 -16.38
CA GLY A 88 21.25 18.61 -16.52
C GLY A 88 20.99 17.10 -16.51
N PRO A 89 22.04 16.25 -16.43
CA PRO A 89 21.87 14.79 -16.39
C PRO A 89 21.22 14.33 -15.08
N CYS A 90 20.37 13.30 -15.14
CA CYS A 90 19.72 12.73 -13.96
C CYS A 90 20.77 12.18 -12.98
N GLN A 91 20.66 12.55 -11.71
CA GLN A 91 21.47 11.99 -10.64
C GLN A 91 20.87 10.69 -10.10
N CYS A 92 19.53 10.58 -10.09
CA CYS A 92 18.81 9.44 -9.58
C CYS A 92 17.67 9.07 -10.53
N THR A 93 17.84 7.99 -11.28
CA THR A 93 16.81 7.51 -12.21
C THR A 93 16.02 6.36 -11.59
N GLY A 94 14.70 6.51 -11.51
CA GLY A 94 13.78 5.47 -11.09
C GLY A 94 13.62 4.36 -12.15
N ALA A 95 13.30 3.14 -11.71
CA ALA A 95 12.94 2.03 -12.60
C ALA A 95 11.60 1.41 -12.20
N SER A 96 10.88 0.81 -13.15
CA SER A 96 9.54 0.25 -12.96
C SER A 96 9.53 -1.14 -12.32
N PHE A 97 10.61 -1.91 -12.48
CA PHE A 97 10.73 -3.24 -11.88
C PHE A 97 12.19 -3.66 -11.72
N VAL A 98 12.42 -4.69 -10.92
CA VAL A 98 13.71 -5.39 -10.81
C VAL A 98 13.50 -6.90 -10.82
N VAL A 99 14.36 -7.61 -11.54
CA VAL A 99 14.40 -9.07 -11.59
C VAL A 99 15.78 -9.55 -11.16
N PHE A 100 15.84 -10.28 -10.05
CA PHE A 100 17.01 -11.05 -9.65
C PHE A 100 16.89 -12.47 -10.20
N SER A 101 17.89 -12.91 -10.96
CA SER A 101 17.93 -14.25 -11.57
C SER A 101 19.20 -14.97 -11.17
N GLY A 102 19.09 -16.10 -10.47
CA GLY A 102 20.20 -16.98 -10.08
C GLY A 102 20.85 -17.77 -11.23
N ALA A 103 20.75 -17.27 -12.47
CA ALA A 103 21.21 -17.92 -13.69
C ALA A 103 22.31 -17.09 -14.38
N LEU A 104 23.30 -16.62 -13.60
CA LEU A 104 24.46 -15.93 -14.16
C LEU A 104 25.25 -16.88 -15.08
N LYS A 105 25.51 -16.41 -16.31
CA LYS A 105 26.33 -17.12 -17.30
C LYS A 105 27.68 -16.43 -17.40
N GLY A 106 28.76 -17.13 -17.04
CA GLY A 106 30.14 -16.63 -17.10
C GLY A 106 30.78 -16.44 -15.73
N PRO A 107 32.01 -15.92 -15.68
CA PRO A 107 32.73 -15.64 -14.43
C PRO A 107 32.16 -14.39 -13.74
N GLY A 108 32.26 -14.36 -12.40
CA GLY A 108 31.79 -13.24 -11.55
C GLY A 108 30.63 -13.64 -10.64
N GLU A 109 30.23 -12.71 -9.76
CA GLU A 109 29.12 -12.91 -8.82
C GLU A 109 27.80 -12.31 -9.32
N ALA A 110 27.86 -11.34 -10.23
CA ALA A 110 26.67 -10.69 -10.77
C ALA A 110 26.90 -10.08 -12.16
N LYS A 111 25.78 -9.83 -12.86
CA LYS A 111 25.71 -9.03 -14.08
C LYS A 111 24.41 -8.23 -14.08
N CYS A 112 24.52 -6.93 -14.29
CA CYS A 112 23.38 -6.01 -14.30
C CYS A 112 23.09 -5.53 -15.72
N SER A 113 21.81 -5.39 -16.06
CA SER A 113 21.38 -4.87 -17.34
C SER A 113 20.05 -4.14 -17.21
N VAL A 114 19.87 -3.07 -17.97
CA VAL A 114 18.58 -2.40 -18.13
C VAL A 114 17.79 -3.14 -19.20
N VAL A 115 16.54 -3.48 -18.90
CA VAL A 115 15.63 -4.17 -19.82
C VAL A 115 14.31 -3.42 -19.83
N GLU A 116 13.94 -2.84 -20.98
CA GLU A 116 12.73 -2.01 -21.11
C GLU A 116 12.79 -0.85 -20.10
N ASP A 117 11.90 -0.78 -19.12
CA ASP A 117 11.87 0.22 -18.05
C ASP A 117 12.30 -0.33 -16.67
N GLY A 118 12.89 -1.52 -16.64
CA GLY A 118 13.32 -2.19 -15.42
C GLY A 118 14.77 -2.67 -15.43
N LEU A 119 15.16 -3.32 -14.35
CA LEU A 119 16.50 -3.88 -14.15
C LEU A 119 16.46 -5.40 -14.14
N LEU A 120 17.42 -6.03 -14.83
CA LEU A 120 17.72 -7.44 -14.72
C LEU A 120 19.10 -7.62 -14.08
N VAL A 121 19.11 -8.22 -12.90
CA VAL A 121 20.30 -8.55 -12.13
C VAL A 121 20.46 -10.06 -12.13
N GLN A 122 21.42 -10.55 -12.91
CA GLN A 122 21.79 -11.96 -12.90
C GLN A 122 22.82 -12.19 -11.79
N LEU A 123 22.56 -13.12 -10.89
CA LEU A 123 23.38 -13.45 -9.74
C LEU A 123 23.93 -14.88 -9.86
N SER A 124 25.10 -15.11 -9.29
CA SER A 124 25.55 -16.47 -8.99
C SER A 124 24.56 -17.17 -8.04
N PRO A 125 24.51 -18.52 -8.00
CA PRO A 125 23.66 -19.23 -7.04
C PRO A 125 23.97 -18.85 -5.59
N THR A 126 25.24 -18.61 -5.27
CA THR A 126 25.71 -18.19 -3.94
C THR A 126 25.23 -16.79 -3.58
N ALA A 127 25.36 -15.81 -4.48
CA ALA A 127 24.88 -14.45 -4.27
C ALA A 127 23.35 -14.40 -4.16
N MET A 128 22.62 -15.18 -4.97
CA MET A 128 21.17 -15.29 -4.89
C MET A 128 20.72 -15.85 -3.53
N ALA A 129 21.37 -16.91 -3.04
CA ALA A 129 21.09 -17.46 -1.72
C ALA A 129 21.36 -16.45 -0.59
N ALA A 130 22.48 -15.70 -0.69
CA ALA A 130 22.84 -14.66 0.27
C ALA A 130 21.81 -13.50 0.30
N LEU A 131 21.36 -13.03 -0.87
CA LEU A 131 20.31 -12.02 -0.98
C LEU A 131 19.02 -12.50 -0.27
N ARG A 132 18.55 -13.71 -0.59
CA ARG A 132 17.33 -14.26 0.02
C ARG A 132 17.46 -14.41 1.53
N ALA A 133 18.62 -14.86 2.02
CA ALA A 133 18.89 -14.99 3.44
C ALA A 133 18.89 -13.63 4.17
N ALA A 134 19.44 -12.59 3.54
CA ALA A 134 19.41 -11.23 4.08
C ALA A 134 17.98 -10.68 4.15
N LEU A 135 17.20 -10.85 3.08
CA LEU A 135 15.81 -10.40 3.04
C LEU A 135 14.93 -11.11 4.07
N ARG A 136 15.06 -12.43 4.26
CA ARG A 136 14.35 -13.16 5.32
C ARG A 136 14.75 -12.72 6.72
N ALA A 137 15.98 -12.25 6.90
CA ALA A 137 16.46 -11.72 8.17
C ALA A 137 16.15 -10.22 8.34
N MET A 138 15.43 -9.59 7.41
CA MET A 138 15.20 -8.13 7.36
C MET A 138 16.51 -7.32 7.49
N ARG A 139 17.57 -7.80 6.83
CA ARG A 139 18.89 -7.15 6.77
C ARG A 139 19.16 -6.62 5.37
N ASP A 140 19.91 -5.53 5.33
CA ASP A 140 20.42 -4.97 4.09
C ASP A 140 21.40 -5.94 3.42
N TRP A 141 21.44 -5.87 2.11
CA TRP A 141 22.33 -6.68 1.28
C TRP A 141 22.98 -5.80 0.23
N GLU A 142 24.28 -5.99 -0.01
CA GLU A 142 25.03 -5.26 -1.01
C GLU A 142 26.03 -6.19 -1.68
N LEU A 143 26.20 -6.04 -2.99
CA LEU A 143 27.13 -6.79 -3.80
C LEU A 143 27.83 -5.86 -4.79
N GLN A 144 29.16 -5.95 -4.81
CA GLN A 144 29.97 -5.31 -5.83
C GLN A 144 30.03 -6.20 -7.08
N VAL A 145 29.73 -5.60 -8.22
CA VAL A 145 29.67 -6.21 -9.55
C VAL A 145 30.93 -5.80 -10.29
N THR A 146 31.91 -6.68 -10.30
CA THR A 146 33.17 -6.47 -11.03
C THR A 146 32.98 -6.87 -12.48
N GLY A 147 33.10 -5.89 -13.38
CA GLY A 147 33.10 -6.12 -14.82
C GLY A 147 34.33 -6.91 -15.26
N SER A 148 34.22 -7.68 -16.34
CA SER A 148 35.35 -8.37 -16.98
C SER A 148 36.36 -7.40 -17.63
N SER A 149 36.07 -6.11 -17.65
CA SER A 149 36.98 -5.03 -18.02
C SER A 149 36.93 -3.95 -16.94
N ALA A 150 38.09 -3.43 -16.54
CA ALA A 150 38.33 -2.49 -15.43
C ALA A 150 37.66 -1.09 -15.56
N ALA A 151 36.66 -0.93 -16.42
CA ALA A 151 35.87 0.28 -16.54
C ALA A 151 34.49 0.04 -15.92
N GLU A 152 34.38 0.51 -14.68
CA GLU A 152 33.17 0.70 -13.87
C GLU A 152 32.70 -0.53 -13.08
N ASP A 153 33.32 -0.73 -11.91
CA ASP A 153 32.72 -1.45 -10.79
C ASP A 153 31.33 -0.86 -10.55
N SER A 154 30.30 -1.71 -10.55
CA SER A 154 28.93 -1.30 -10.24
C SER A 154 28.48 -1.96 -8.95
N THR A 155 27.54 -1.36 -8.23
CA THR A 155 27.06 -1.88 -6.96
C THR A 155 25.58 -2.18 -7.06
N VAL A 156 25.16 -3.35 -6.59
CA VAL A 156 23.74 -3.67 -6.39
C VAL A 156 23.46 -3.78 -4.91
N ALA A 157 22.50 -3.02 -4.43
CA ALA A 157 22.08 -3.05 -3.03
C ALA A 157 20.57 -3.26 -2.91
N VAL A 158 20.17 -3.99 -1.88
CA VAL A 158 18.79 -4.07 -1.41
C VAL A 158 18.77 -3.63 0.05
N VAL A 159 18.08 -2.53 0.33
CA VAL A 159 18.11 -1.88 1.64
C VAL A 159 16.71 -1.76 2.22
N TRP A 160 16.59 -1.99 3.52
CA TRP A 160 15.37 -1.80 4.27
C TRP A 160 15.27 -0.35 4.74
N VAL A 161 14.22 0.34 4.28
CA VAL A 161 13.94 1.73 4.63
C VAL A 161 12.79 1.81 5.63
N ASP A 162 12.57 3.02 6.17
CA ASP A 162 11.44 3.30 7.04
C ASP A 162 10.11 2.90 6.40
N ASP A 163 9.12 2.63 7.25
CA ASP A 163 7.79 2.23 6.82
C ASP A 163 7.21 3.18 5.78
N ASP A 164 6.61 2.61 4.74
CA ASP A 164 5.83 3.41 3.80
C ASP A 164 4.51 3.79 4.45
N ARG A 165 4.46 5.03 4.93
CA ARG A 165 3.29 5.69 5.53
C ARG A 165 2.71 6.75 4.61
N ARG A 166 3.12 6.83 3.35
CA ARG A 166 2.53 7.75 2.36
C ARG A 166 1.23 7.19 1.77
N ILE A 167 0.37 6.71 2.66
CA ILE A 167 -0.98 6.26 2.36
C ILE A 167 -1.95 7.34 2.83
N ASN A 168 -3.08 7.49 2.13
CA ASN A 168 -4.12 8.45 2.50
C ASN A 168 -3.62 9.90 2.63
N VAL A 169 -2.65 10.29 1.80
CA VAL A 169 -2.09 11.66 1.78
C VAL A 169 -3.20 12.68 1.53
N GLY A 170 -3.28 13.68 2.42
CA GLY A 170 -4.30 14.74 2.36
C GLY A 170 -5.71 14.32 2.78
N VAL A 171 -5.94 13.07 3.21
CA VAL A 171 -7.24 12.63 3.72
C VAL A 171 -7.44 13.17 5.14
N GLN A 172 -8.63 13.71 5.39
CA GLN A 172 -9.02 14.25 6.68
C GLN A 172 -10.22 13.49 7.24
N SER A 173 -10.27 13.37 8.57
CA SER A 173 -11.40 12.78 9.28
C SER A 173 -12.69 13.55 9.04
N CYS A 174 -13.77 12.81 8.79
CA CYS A 174 -15.10 13.40 8.69
C CYS A 174 -15.62 13.90 10.05
N VAL A 175 -15.11 13.35 11.14
CA VAL A 175 -15.56 13.61 12.52
C VAL A 175 -15.03 14.95 13.02
N ASP A 176 -13.72 15.18 12.95
CA ASP A 176 -13.04 16.32 13.57
C ASP A 176 -12.01 17.02 12.65
N GLY A 177 -11.83 16.55 11.42
CA GLY A 177 -10.89 17.14 10.46
C GLY A 177 -9.41 16.81 10.72
N ARG A 178 -9.09 15.93 11.67
CA ARG A 178 -7.69 15.50 11.87
C ARG A 178 -7.14 14.79 10.63
N SER A 179 -5.82 14.86 10.42
CA SER A 179 -5.19 14.14 9.31
C SER A 179 -5.27 12.63 9.51
N LEU A 180 -5.64 11.91 8.45
CA LEU A 180 -5.59 10.44 8.37
C LEU A 180 -4.44 9.96 7.46
N GLU A 181 -3.49 10.84 7.16
CA GLU A 181 -2.28 10.48 6.43
C GLU A 181 -1.44 9.46 7.23
N GLY A 182 -1.02 8.39 6.55
CA GLY A 182 -0.30 7.28 7.17
C GLY A 182 -1.15 6.30 7.96
N VAL A 183 -2.45 6.57 8.12
CA VAL A 183 -3.39 5.66 8.79
C VAL A 183 -3.80 4.55 7.82
N PRO A 184 -3.59 3.26 8.15
CA PRO A 184 -4.08 2.15 7.33
C PRO A 184 -5.59 2.21 7.13
N SER A 185 -6.05 2.03 5.89
CA SER A 185 -7.47 1.94 5.59
C SER A 185 -7.83 0.74 4.73
N VAL A 186 -9.06 0.29 4.88
CA VAL A 186 -9.69 -0.75 4.06
C VAL A 186 -10.90 -0.14 3.38
N ARG A 187 -10.88 -0.14 2.04
CA ARG A 187 -12.05 0.22 1.24
C ARG A 187 -12.97 -0.97 1.11
N LEU A 188 -14.22 -0.77 1.47
CA LEU A 188 -15.19 -1.83 1.59
C LEU A 188 -16.11 -1.85 0.39
N ARG A 189 -16.35 -3.06 -0.10
CA ARG A 189 -17.43 -3.35 -1.04
C ARG A 189 -18.57 -3.95 -0.24
N SER A 190 -19.18 -3.15 0.64
CA SER A 190 -20.31 -3.63 1.44
C SER A 190 -21.48 -3.95 0.50
N PRO A 191 -22.06 -5.17 0.57
CA PRO A 191 -23.20 -5.55 -0.26
C PRO A 191 -24.54 -5.01 0.28
N THR A 192 -24.57 -4.50 1.51
CA THR A 192 -25.80 -4.09 2.20
C THR A 192 -25.90 -2.58 2.32
N ASP A 193 -26.68 -2.00 1.41
CA ASP A 193 -27.14 -0.62 1.53
C ASP A 193 -28.40 -0.57 2.41
N HIS A 194 -28.44 0.40 3.32
CA HIS A 194 -29.61 0.64 4.15
C HIS A 194 -30.42 1.79 3.55
N CYS A 195 -31.66 1.51 3.15
CA CYS A 195 -32.48 2.43 2.38
C CYS A 195 -33.67 2.97 3.18
N SER A 196 -33.96 4.26 3.03
CA SER A 196 -35.14 4.92 3.61
C SER A 196 -35.49 6.15 2.79
N LYS A 197 -36.77 6.29 2.42
CA LYS A 197 -37.33 7.48 1.75
C LYS A 197 -36.57 7.90 0.46
N GLY A 198 -36.16 6.95 -0.37
CA GLY A 198 -35.44 7.23 -1.63
C GLY A 198 -33.95 7.60 -1.46
N LEU A 199 -33.44 7.53 -0.23
CA LEU A 199 -32.03 7.68 0.10
C LEU A 199 -31.47 6.35 0.60
N LEU A 200 -30.18 6.14 0.41
CA LEU A 200 -29.44 5.03 1.00
C LEU A 200 -28.21 5.53 1.74
N VAL A 201 -27.83 4.82 2.80
CA VAL A 201 -26.54 5.01 3.49
C VAL A 201 -25.66 3.79 3.24
N ARG A 202 -24.42 4.05 2.81
CA ARG A 202 -23.41 3.04 2.46
C ARG A 202 -22.13 3.25 3.24
N TRP A 203 -21.64 2.20 3.89
CA TRP A 203 -20.30 2.16 4.47
C TRP A 203 -19.27 1.91 3.37
N THR A 204 -18.30 2.82 3.22
CA THR A 204 -17.34 2.78 2.10
C THR A 204 -15.90 2.53 2.53
N GLU A 205 -15.52 2.97 3.73
CA GLU A 205 -14.13 2.89 4.16
C GLU A 205 -14.02 2.74 5.69
N LEU A 206 -12.96 2.07 6.11
CA LEU A 206 -12.59 1.84 7.51
C LEU A 206 -11.12 2.20 7.69
N PHE A 207 -10.81 3.06 8.65
CA PHE A 207 -9.47 3.46 9.07
C PHE A 207 -9.13 2.79 10.40
N LEU A 208 -7.94 2.22 10.49
CA LEU A 208 -7.42 1.57 11.70
C LEU A 208 -6.49 2.53 12.42
N LEU A 209 -6.93 3.03 13.57
CA LEU A 209 -6.24 4.10 14.31
C LEU A 209 -5.21 3.56 15.30
N CYS A 210 -5.34 2.29 15.68
CA CYS A 210 -4.38 1.63 16.55
C CYS A 210 -3.08 1.33 15.79
N SER A 211 -1.97 1.94 16.23
CA SER A 211 -0.67 1.97 15.52
C SER A 211 0.27 0.80 15.85
N ASP A 212 -0.02 -0.01 16.87
CA ASP A 212 0.87 -1.09 17.26
C ASP A 212 0.51 -2.37 16.54
N SER A 213 1.16 -2.56 15.39
CA SER A 213 1.17 -3.76 14.54
C SER A 213 -0.21 -4.42 14.36
N PRO A 214 -0.84 -4.28 13.18
CA PRO A 214 -1.92 -5.16 12.81
C PRO A 214 -1.30 -6.50 12.42
N SER A 215 -0.80 -7.27 13.38
CA SER A 215 -0.88 -8.71 13.24
C SER A 215 -2.37 -9.03 13.32
N TRP A 216 -3.08 -8.88 12.19
CA TRP A 216 -4.30 -9.63 11.90
C TRP A 216 -3.94 -11.12 11.73
N GLY A 217 -3.05 -11.63 12.59
CA GLY A 217 -2.72 -13.02 12.75
C GLY A 217 -3.90 -13.67 13.45
N GLY A 218 -4.92 -14.02 12.68
CA GLY A 218 -5.87 -15.05 13.03
C GLY A 218 -6.97 -14.71 14.03
N CYS A 219 -7.39 -13.44 14.19
CA CYS A 219 -8.62 -13.13 14.94
C CYS A 219 -9.73 -12.64 14.00
N GLU A 220 -10.83 -13.40 13.93
CA GLU A 220 -12.04 -13.10 13.16
C GLU A 220 -12.91 -12.00 13.82
N ASP A 221 -12.64 -11.63 15.08
CA ASP A 221 -13.54 -10.81 15.93
C ASP A 221 -13.60 -9.30 15.60
N PRO A 222 -12.51 -8.59 15.21
CA PRO A 222 -12.58 -7.13 15.05
C PRO A 222 -13.32 -6.68 13.77
N GLN A 223 -13.33 -7.53 12.73
CA GLN A 223 -14.16 -7.29 11.54
C GLN A 223 -15.64 -7.42 11.87
N HIS A 224 -16.03 -8.44 12.62
CA HIS A 224 -17.41 -8.63 13.07
C HIS A 224 -17.89 -7.49 13.98
N ALA A 225 -17.02 -7.00 14.87
CA ALA A 225 -17.29 -5.83 15.70
C ALA A 225 -17.50 -4.56 14.85
N ALA A 226 -16.61 -4.30 13.90
CA ALA A 226 -16.74 -3.17 12.97
C ALA A 226 -18.03 -3.27 12.14
N GLU A 227 -18.35 -4.43 11.57
CA GLU A 227 -19.59 -4.65 10.82
C GLU A 227 -20.85 -4.44 11.67
N SER A 228 -20.85 -4.91 12.91
CA SER A 228 -21.97 -4.73 13.85
C SER A 228 -22.19 -3.26 14.18
N LEU A 229 -21.12 -2.51 14.44
CA LEU A 229 -21.17 -1.06 14.63
C LEU A 229 -21.68 -0.34 13.37
N ALA A 230 -21.19 -0.71 12.19
CA ALA A 230 -21.63 -0.14 10.91
C ALA A 230 -23.14 -0.32 10.72
N ARG A 231 -23.63 -1.54 10.93
CA ARG A 231 -25.04 -1.90 10.74
C ARG A 231 -25.93 -1.13 11.71
N SER A 232 -25.57 -1.08 12.99
CA SER A 232 -26.32 -0.32 14.00
C SER A 232 -26.32 1.17 13.71
N PHE A 233 -25.19 1.74 13.29
CA PHE A 233 -25.10 3.14 12.88
C PHE A 233 -26.02 3.43 11.68
N CYS A 234 -25.93 2.65 10.61
CA CYS A 234 -26.78 2.82 9.42
C CYS A 234 -28.27 2.74 9.78
N ASN A 235 -28.68 1.76 10.59
CA ASN A 235 -30.06 1.57 11.00
C ASN A 235 -30.58 2.74 11.86
N ALA A 236 -29.78 3.24 12.80
CA ALA A 236 -30.13 4.38 13.64
C ALA A 236 -30.32 5.66 12.83
N LEU A 237 -29.59 5.83 11.72
CA LEU A 237 -29.68 7.01 10.87
C LEU A 237 -30.79 6.96 9.81
N LEU A 238 -31.40 5.80 9.55
CA LEU A 238 -32.46 5.64 8.52
C LEU A 238 -33.60 6.67 8.62
N PRO A 239 -34.13 7.02 9.81
CA PRO A 239 -35.20 8.01 9.92
C PRO A 239 -34.74 9.43 9.55
N HIS A 240 -33.43 9.70 9.66
CA HIS A 240 -32.80 11.02 9.58
C HIS A 240 -32.02 11.26 8.27
N LEU A 241 -31.97 10.29 7.35
CA LEU A 241 -31.22 10.43 6.09
C LEU A 241 -31.51 11.73 5.31
N PRO A 242 -32.77 12.23 5.19
CA PRO A 242 -33.03 13.48 4.48
C PRO A 242 -32.33 14.71 5.09
N LEU A 243 -32.16 14.72 6.41
CA LEU A 243 -31.45 15.79 7.14
C LEU A 243 -29.93 15.67 6.97
N LEU A 244 -29.42 14.43 6.88
CA LEU A 244 -27.99 14.12 6.86
C LEU A 244 -27.40 14.09 5.44
N GLN A 245 -28.21 13.89 4.41
CA GLN A 245 -27.79 13.90 3.00
C GLN A 245 -26.89 15.09 2.63
N PRO A 246 -27.22 16.35 2.96
CA PRO A 246 -26.35 17.48 2.62
C PRO A 246 -25.03 17.51 3.40
N LEU A 247 -24.90 16.73 4.48
CA LEU A 247 -23.71 16.65 5.31
C LEU A 247 -22.73 15.55 4.87
N SER A 248 -23.15 14.64 3.98
CA SER A 248 -22.32 13.53 3.51
C SER A 248 -20.95 14.01 2.97
N PRO A 249 -19.84 13.29 3.22
CA PRO A 249 -19.72 12.04 3.98
C PRO A 249 -19.86 12.20 5.50
N LEU A 250 -20.34 11.13 6.16
CA LEU A 250 -20.44 11.01 7.61
C LEU A 250 -19.29 10.13 8.14
N GLY A 251 -18.81 10.44 9.34
CA GLY A 251 -17.82 9.66 10.07
C GLY A 251 -18.37 9.10 11.37
N LEU A 252 -17.98 7.87 11.70
CA LEU A 252 -18.13 7.27 13.02
C LEU A 252 -16.75 6.82 13.51
N ARG A 253 -16.27 7.39 14.61
CA ARG A 253 -15.09 6.93 15.31
C ARG A 253 -15.52 6.14 16.52
N ALA A 254 -14.98 4.94 16.69
CA ALA A 254 -15.24 4.11 17.86
C ALA A 254 -13.91 3.82 18.55
N GLN A 255 -13.88 4.07 19.86
CA GLN A 255 -12.73 3.80 20.73
C GLN A 255 -13.16 2.78 21.77
N LEU A 256 -12.49 1.63 21.75
CA LEU A 256 -12.65 0.55 22.71
C LEU A 256 -11.27 0.23 23.25
N GLY A 257 -11.09 0.36 24.55
CA GLY A 257 -9.86 0.02 25.24
C GLY A 257 -10.13 -0.11 26.74
N SER A 258 -9.12 -0.55 27.48
CA SER A 258 -9.24 -0.76 28.93
C SER A 258 -9.57 0.52 29.72
N ASP A 259 -9.28 1.70 29.15
CA ASP A 259 -9.42 3.00 29.81
C ASP A 259 -10.41 3.95 29.09
N ARG A 260 -10.78 3.64 27.84
CA ARG A 260 -11.66 4.49 27.02
C ARG A 260 -12.63 3.65 26.21
N VAL A 261 -13.92 3.83 26.47
CA VAL A 261 -15.01 3.23 25.71
C VAL A 261 -15.96 4.34 25.29
N GLY A 262 -16.11 4.57 23.99
CA GLY A 262 -16.97 5.62 23.48
C GLY A 262 -17.00 5.70 21.95
N TYR A 263 -17.86 6.56 21.43
CA TYR A 263 -17.92 6.87 20.01
C TYR A 263 -18.06 8.37 19.77
N GLU A 264 -17.60 8.81 18.61
CA GLU A 264 -17.81 10.14 18.09
C GLU A 264 -18.41 10.03 16.69
N ALA A 265 -19.53 10.71 16.45
CA ALA A 265 -20.15 10.78 15.14
C ALA A 265 -20.11 12.21 14.62
N GLY A 266 -19.65 12.41 13.39
CA GLY A 266 -19.53 13.74 12.82
C GLY A 266 -19.59 13.77 11.30
N ALA A 267 -19.68 14.97 10.77
CA ALA A 267 -19.63 15.26 9.36
C ALA A 267 -18.94 16.62 9.15
N ARG A 268 -18.04 16.69 8.15
CA ARG A 268 -17.29 17.91 7.83
C ARG A 268 -16.57 18.54 9.04
N GLY A 269 -16.02 17.69 9.92
CA GLY A 269 -15.28 18.14 11.11
C GLY A 269 -16.15 18.70 12.24
N LYS A 270 -17.46 18.43 12.20
CA LYS A 270 -18.41 18.85 13.23
C LYS A 270 -19.26 17.67 13.71
N PRO A 271 -19.74 17.68 14.97
CA PRO A 271 -20.67 16.65 15.45
C PRO A 271 -21.95 16.59 14.61
N LEU A 272 -22.54 15.39 14.53
CA LEU A 272 -23.86 15.23 13.90
C LEU A 272 -24.94 16.05 14.65
N PRO A 273 -26.03 16.43 13.97
CA PRO A 273 -27.15 17.13 14.61
C PRO A 273 -27.67 16.40 15.84
N ALA A 274 -27.99 17.14 16.91
CA ALA A 274 -28.39 16.59 18.21
C ALA A 274 -29.58 15.60 18.15
N VAL A 275 -30.45 15.73 17.14
CA VAL A 275 -31.57 14.79 16.89
C VAL A 275 -31.10 13.35 16.65
N CYS A 276 -29.85 13.14 16.22
CA CYS A 276 -29.29 11.82 15.99
C CYS A 276 -28.68 11.21 17.26
N GLN A 277 -28.47 11.97 18.34
CA GLN A 277 -27.73 11.50 19.51
C GLN A 277 -28.44 10.36 20.24
N GLU A 278 -29.72 10.53 20.60
CA GLU A 278 -30.46 9.50 21.34
C GLU A 278 -30.61 8.19 20.53
N PRO A 279 -30.96 8.21 19.22
CA PRO A 279 -30.98 7.00 18.41
C PRO A 279 -29.61 6.31 18.29
N LEU A 280 -28.53 7.10 18.20
CA LEU A 280 -27.17 6.56 18.13
C LEU A 280 -26.73 5.97 19.47
N ASP A 281 -27.01 6.62 20.59
CA ASP A 281 -26.69 6.12 21.93
C ASP A 281 -27.41 4.78 22.19
N SER A 282 -28.72 4.74 21.93
CA SER A 282 -29.54 3.53 22.06
C SER A 282 -29.02 2.37 21.21
N ALA A 283 -28.41 2.64 20.05
CA ALA A 283 -27.92 1.62 19.12
C ALA A 283 -26.45 1.20 19.36
N LEU A 284 -25.57 2.13 19.70
CA LEU A 284 -24.12 1.92 19.72
C LEU A 284 -23.56 1.64 21.11
N VAL A 285 -24.06 2.32 22.15
CA VAL A 285 -23.54 2.15 23.52
C VAL A 285 -23.60 0.68 23.98
N PRO A 286 -24.70 -0.07 23.75
CA PRO A 286 -24.76 -1.48 24.13
C PRO A 286 -23.72 -2.35 23.42
N LEU A 287 -23.36 -2.03 22.17
CA LEU A 287 -22.34 -2.78 21.43
C LEU A 287 -20.94 -2.50 21.98
N LEU A 288 -20.65 -1.23 22.28
CA LEU A 288 -19.36 -0.80 22.82
C LEU A 288 -19.11 -1.35 24.24
N SER A 289 -20.14 -1.37 25.09
CA SER A 289 -20.03 -1.90 26.46
C SER A 289 -19.83 -3.42 26.53
N ASN A 290 -20.29 -4.16 25.51
CA ASN A 290 -20.18 -5.62 25.47
C ASN A 290 -18.93 -6.12 24.74
N ALA A 291 -18.22 -5.23 24.07
CA ALA A 291 -17.04 -5.59 23.31
C ALA A 291 -15.86 -5.91 24.25
N ARG A 292 -15.16 -7.00 23.94
CA ARG A 292 -14.09 -7.55 24.79
C ARG A 292 -12.69 -7.18 24.31
N GLU A 293 -12.57 -6.75 23.06
CA GLU A 293 -11.30 -6.43 22.42
C GLU A 293 -11.11 -4.91 22.33
N SER A 294 -9.85 -4.48 22.40
CA SER A 294 -9.48 -3.10 22.15
C SER A 294 -9.54 -2.80 20.66
N LEU A 295 -10.27 -1.76 20.26
CA LEU A 295 -10.49 -1.38 18.88
C LEU A 295 -10.55 0.15 18.79
N ASP A 296 -9.60 0.74 18.06
CA ASP A 296 -9.66 2.17 17.72
C ASP A 296 -9.76 2.29 16.20
N LEU A 297 -10.93 2.72 15.74
CA LEU A 297 -11.27 2.76 14.32
C LEU A 297 -12.10 3.99 13.94
N GLU A 298 -12.07 4.33 12.66
CA GLU A 298 -12.93 5.35 12.08
C GLU A 298 -13.56 4.86 10.77
N MET A 299 -14.87 5.01 10.63
CA MET A 299 -15.68 4.48 9.55
C MET A 299 -16.30 5.62 8.76
N VAL A 300 -16.30 5.51 7.44
CA VAL A 300 -16.86 6.55 6.54
C VAL A 300 -18.10 6.04 5.84
N PHE A 301 -19.17 6.83 5.91
CA PHE A 301 -20.47 6.53 5.32
C PHE A 301 -20.89 7.61 4.32
N HIS A 302 -21.40 7.17 3.17
CA HIS A 302 -21.95 8.04 2.14
C HIS A 302 -23.47 7.91 2.08
N ILE A 303 -24.16 9.04 1.97
CA ILE A 303 -25.61 9.07 1.73
C ILE A 303 -25.83 9.38 0.25
N LEU A 304 -26.47 8.46 -0.45
CA LEU A 304 -26.70 8.52 -1.89
C LEU A 304 -28.21 8.52 -2.17
N TYR A 305 -28.61 9.08 -3.31
CA TYR A 305 -29.95 8.87 -3.84
C TYR A 305 -30.06 7.48 -4.46
N GLN A 306 -31.21 6.84 -4.30
CA GLN A 306 -31.56 5.61 -5.00
C GLN A 306 -31.83 5.86 -6.48
#